data_AF-A0A0R2CW13-F1
#
_entry.id   AF-A0A0R2CW13-F1
#
_cell.length_a   1.000
_cell.length_b   1.000
_cell.length_c   1.000
_cell.angle_alpha   90.00
_cell.angle_beta   90.00
_cell.angle_gamma   90.00
#
_symmetry.space_group_name_H-M   'P 1'
#
loop_
_entity.id
_entity.type
_entity.pdbx_description
1 polymer ?
#
loop_
_entity_poly.entity_id
_entity_poly.type
_entity_poly.pdbx_seq_one_letter_code
_entity_poly.pdbx_strand_id
1 'polypeptide(L)'
;MFHTKKGEKMNNVGISMVNSYIPKRWIDVRDILACWSNSNLDFLYNTIGIENRRVAAADEDAVTLSVSAIKKLQTNIEDLFDKFDGLFVGSNTMPELFKSNTIQVKEMLTNRKSVMLEDVQSSENSGRYSRVN
;
A
#
# COMPACT_ATOMS: atom_id res chain seq x y z
N MET A 1 20.19 35.81 -0.30
CA MET A 1 21.18 35.49 0.74
C MET A 1 20.42 35.25 2.05
N PHE A 2 20.00 34.01 2.29
CA PHE A 2 19.25 33.66 3.49
C PHE A 2 20.23 33.36 4.63
N HIS A 3 20.16 34.14 5.71
CA HIS A 3 20.89 33.86 6.94
C HIS A 3 20.13 32.79 7.72
N THR A 4 20.51 31.52 7.57
CA THR A 4 20.08 30.47 8.50
C THR A 4 20.88 30.60 9.79
N LYS A 5 20.16 30.76 10.91
CA LYS A 5 20.77 30.77 12.24
C LYS A 5 21.53 29.45 12.44
N LYS A 6 22.81 29.58 12.78
CA LYS A 6 23.73 28.49 13.08
C LYS A 6 23.23 27.75 14.33
N GLY A 7 22.46 26.67 14.16
CA GLY A 7 21.94 25.88 15.27
C GLY A 7 20.73 24.99 14.99
N GLU A 8 19.99 25.19 13.89
CA GLU A 8 18.90 24.27 13.54
C GLU A 8 19.48 22.96 12.98
N LYS A 9 19.37 21.88 13.77
CA LYS A 9 19.45 20.52 13.23
C LYS A 9 18.41 20.42 12.13
N MET A 10 18.83 20.23 10.89
CA MET A 10 17.93 19.76 9.85
C MET A 10 17.29 18.47 10.34
N ASN A 11 15.97 18.46 10.49
CA ASN A 11 15.24 17.23 10.73
C ASN A 11 15.41 16.34 9.49
N ASN A 12 16.00 15.15 9.66
CA ASN A 12 16.09 14.17 8.59
C ASN A 12 14.68 13.66 8.28
N VAL A 13 14.08 14.13 7.20
CA VAL A 13 12.77 13.70 6.71
C VAL A 13 12.97 12.72 5.55
N GLY A 14 12.32 11.57 5.63
CA GLY A 14 12.41 10.53 4.61
C GLY A 14 11.68 9.26 5.00
N ILE A 15 11.77 8.25 4.15
CA ILE A 15 11.17 6.94 4.41
C ILE A 15 12.06 6.20 5.40
N SER A 16 11.54 5.95 6.60
CA SER A 16 12.24 5.16 7.61
C SER A 16 12.13 3.65 7.34
N MET A 17 10.99 3.19 6.81
CA MET A 17 10.72 1.77 6.58
C MET A 17 9.77 1.55 5.40
N VAL A 18 9.90 0.38 4.77
CA VAL A 18 9.00 -0.11 3.72
C VAL A 18 8.65 -1.56 4.03
N ASN A 19 7.37 -1.91 3.91
CA ASN A 19 6.91 -3.29 4.01
C ASN A 19 5.89 -3.57 2.91
N SER A 20 5.69 -4.85 2.62
CA SER A 20 4.74 -5.29 1.62
C SER A 20 4.00 -6.56 2.06
N TYR A 21 2.81 -6.69 1.52
CA TYR A 21 2.03 -7.91 1.59
C TYR A 21 1.59 -8.25 0.17
N ILE A 22 1.75 -9.53 -0.18
CA ILE A 22 1.44 -10.05 -1.51
C ILE A 22 0.29 -11.05 -1.33
N PRO A 23 -0.75 -11.00 -2.18
CA PRO A 23 -1.83 -11.99 -2.14
C PRO A 23 -1.30 -13.42 -2.13
N LYS A 24 -1.94 -14.28 -1.32
CA LYS A 24 -1.49 -15.66 -1.12
C LYS A 24 -1.60 -16.50 -2.38
N ARG A 25 -2.61 -16.22 -3.21
CA ARG A 25 -2.94 -17.02 -4.41
C ARG A 25 -2.29 -16.43 -5.66
N TRP A 26 -2.01 -17.33 -6.60
CA TRP A 26 -1.52 -17.00 -7.92
C TRP A 26 -2.06 -18.00 -8.94
N ILE A 27 -2.04 -17.60 -10.20
CA ILE A 27 -2.41 -18.43 -11.35
C ILE A 27 -1.31 -18.32 -12.41
N ASP A 28 -0.95 -19.45 -13.03
CA ASP A 28 0.03 -19.49 -14.12
C ASP A 28 -0.56 -18.79 -15.36
N VAL A 29 0.27 -18.02 -16.06
CA VAL A 29 -0.15 -17.32 -17.29
C VAL A 29 -0.65 -18.29 -18.37
N ARG A 30 -0.11 -19.52 -18.41
CA ARG A 30 -0.53 -20.57 -19.34
C ARG A 30 -1.98 -20.97 -19.09
N ASP A 31 -2.39 -21.10 -17.83
CA ASP A 31 -3.76 -21.42 -17.45
C ASP A 31 -4.72 -20.27 -17.80
N ILE A 32 -4.29 -19.02 -17.57
CA ILE A 32 -5.06 -17.84 -17.98
C ILE A 32 -5.28 -17.85 -19.49
N LEU A 33 -4.24 -18.10 -20.28
CA LEU A 33 -4.33 -18.11 -21.74
C LEU A 33 -5.16 -19.27 -22.27
N ALA A 34 -5.05 -20.46 -21.68
CA ALA A 34 -5.89 -21.59 -22.03
C ALA A 34 -7.37 -21.28 -21.82
N CYS A 35 -7.72 -20.53 -20.76
CA CYS A 35 -9.09 -20.16 -20.47
C CYS A 35 -9.62 -19.02 -21.36
N TRP A 36 -8.85 -17.95 -21.56
CA TRP A 36 -9.33 -16.73 -22.22
C TRP A 36 -9.01 -16.67 -23.72
N SER A 37 -7.97 -17.37 -24.16
CA SER A 37 -7.48 -17.41 -25.55
C SER A 37 -7.37 -16.02 -26.21
N ASN A 38 -7.02 -15.00 -25.42
CA ASN A 38 -7.09 -13.59 -25.80
C ASN A 38 -5.72 -12.92 -25.97
N SER A 39 -4.63 -13.68 -25.87
CA SER A 39 -3.28 -13.15 -25.97
C SER A 39 -2.28 -14.23 -26.39
N ASN A 40 -1.01 -13.86 -26.50
CA ASN A 40 0.07 -14.69 -27.02
C ASN A 40 1.03 -15.07 -25.87
N LEU A 41 1.23 -16.39 -25.67
CA LEU A 41 2.08 -16.92 -24.61
C LEU A 41 3.54 -16.49 -24.76
N ASP A 42 4.10 -16.53 -25.98
CA ASP A 42 5.48 -16.11 -26.22
C ASP A 42 5.67 -14.64 -25.87
N PHE A 43 4.71 -13.79 -26.21
CA PHE A 43 4.77 -12.38 -25.84
C PHE A 43 4.69 -12.17 -24.32
N LEU A 44 3.72 -12.80 -23.65
CA LEU A 44 3.57 -12.62 -22.20
C LEU A 44 4.74 -13.22 -21.40
N TYR A 45 5.19 -14.42 -21.77
CA TYR A 45 6.20 -15.17 -21.03
C TYR A 45 7.62 -14.81 -21.46
N ASN A 46 7.94 -14.83 -22.76
CA ASN A 46 9.31 -14.62 -23.25
C ASN A 46 9.65 -13.13 -23.42
N THR A 47 8.68 -12.28 -23.79
CA THR A 47 8.95 -10.85 -24.01
C THR A 47 8.72 -10.00 -22.76
N ILE A 48 7.58 -10.16 -22.08
CA ILE A 48 7.25 -9.36 -20.87
C ILE A 48 7.78 -10.03 -19.58
N GLY A 49 7.96 -11.35 -19.57
CA GLY A 49 8.43 -12.07 -18.38
C GLY A 49 7.34 -12.33 -17.34
N ILE A 50 6.06 -12.32 -17.73
CA ILE A 50 4.96 -12.66 -16.82
C ILE A 50 4.79 -14.17 -16.79
N GLU A 51 5.28 -14.79 -15.72
CA GLU A 51 5.06 -16.21 -15.47
C GLU A 51 3.71 -16.45 -14.80
N ASN A 52 3.39 -15.63 -13.80
CA ASN A 52 2.28 -15.83 -12.89
C ASN A 52 1.57 -14.50 -12.59
N ARG A 53 0.27 -14.54 -12.31
CA ARG A 53 -0.47 -13.39 -11.78
C ARG A 53 -0.96 -13.65 -10.38
N ARG A 54 -0.79 -12.66 -9.49
CA ARG A 54 -1.34 -12.67 -8.14
C ARG A 54 -2.84 -12.40 -8.20
N VAL A 55 -3.60 -13.13 -7.39
CA VAL A 55 -5.05 -13.01 -7.31
C VAL A 55 -5.42 -12.90 -5.84
N ALA A 56 -6.22 -11.89 -5.50
CA ALA A 56 -6.75 -11.73 -4.16
C ALA A 56 -7.69 -12.90 -3.83
N ALA A 57 -7.52 -13.50 -2.66
CA ALA A 57 -8.52 -14.41 -2.11
C ALA A 57 -9.78 -13.64 -1.66
N ALA A 58 -10.85 -14.36 -1.30
CA ALA A 58 -12.11 -13.74 -0.87
C ALA A 58 -11.98 -12.92 0.44
N ASP A 59 -10.93 -13.20 1.23
CA ASP A 59 -10.55 -12.50 2.44
C ASP A 59 -9.47 -11.42 2.21
N GLU A 60 -9.09 -11.15 0.95
CA GLU A 60 -8.06 -10.18 0.58
C GLU A 60 -8.66 -9.04 -0.28
N ASP A 61 -8.45 -7.81 0.17
CA ASP A 61 -8.85 -6.56 -0.48
C ASP A 61 -7.84 -5.44 -0.17
N ALA A 62 -8.05 -4.23 -0.70
CA ALA A 62 -7.13 -3.12 -0.48
C ALA A 62 -6.87 -2.81 1.01
N VAL A 63 -7.88 -2.95 1.86
CA VAL A 63 -7.80 -2.65 3.30
C VAL A 63 -7.02 -3.74 4.04
N THR A 64 -7.41 -4.99 3.87
CA THR A 64 -6.80 -6.16 4.53
C THR A 64 -5.36 -6.37 4.09
N LEU A 65 -5.03 -6.16 2.80
CA LEU A 65 -3.66 -6.20 2.31
C LEU A 65 -2.80 -5.10 2.95
N SER A 66 -3.34 -3.87 3.06
CA SER A 66 -2.66 -2.74 3.70
C SER A 66 -2.40 -3.01 5.19
N VAL A 67 -3.42 -3.45 5.93
CA VAL A 67 -3.31 -3.81 7.35
C VAL A 67 -2.28 -4.92 7.54
N SER A 68 -2.28 -5.94 6.68
CA SER A 68 -1.34 -7.06 6.76
C SER A 68 0.10 -6.62 6.50
N ALA A 69 0.33 -5.69 5.56
CA ALA A 69 1.65 -5.10 5.33
C ALA A 69 2.12 -4.27 6.54
N ILE A 70 1.22 -3.48 7.12
CA ILE A 70 1.52 -2.61 8.26
C ILE A 70 1.79 -3.42 9.54
N LYS A 71 1.02 -4.49 9.81
CA LYS A 71 1.23 -5.35 10.99
C LYS A 71 2.60 -6.05 10.99
N LYS A 72 3.19 -6.30 9.81
CA LYS A 72 4.57 -6.81 9.71
C LYS A 72 5.63 -5.80 10.17
N LEU A 73 5.31 -4.50 10.30
CA LEU A 73 6.23 -3.51 10.87
C LEU A 73 6.21 -3.52 12.40
N GLN A 74 5.08 -3.89 13.01
CA GLN A 74 4.91 -3.92 14.46
C GLN A 74 5.92 -4.87 15.14
N THR A 75 6.36 -5.92 14.46
CA THR A 75 7.38 -6.84 14.99
C THR A 75 8.72 -6.16 15.26
N ASN A 76 8.96 -4.99 14.66
CA ASN A 76 10.24 -4.28 14.72
C ASN A 76 10.17 -2.95 15.48
N ILE A 77 8.97 -2.46 15.81
CA ILE A 77 8.77 -1.19 16.52
C ILE A 77 7.66 -1.37 17.56
N GLU A 78 8.05 -1.33 18.83
CA GLU A 78 7.13 -1.26 19.96
C GLU A 78 6.34 0.07 19.92
N ASP A 79 5.03 -0.01 20.10
CA ASP A 79 4.08 1.12 20.09
C ASP A 79 3.93 1.88 18.76
N LEU A 80 4.27 1.30 17.59
CA LEU A 80 4.11 1.99 16.29
C LEU A 80 2.70 2.58 16.10
N PHE A 81 1.68 1.83 16.50
CA PHE A 81 0.27 2.23 16.34
C PHE A 81 -0.22 3.23 17.38
N ASP A 82 0.60 3.52 18.40
CA ASP A 82 0.30 4.52 19.42
C ASP A 82 0.98 5.86 19.15
N LYS A 83 1.90 5.93 18.18
CA LYS A 83 2.77 7.09 17.97
C LYS A 83 2.62 7.83 16.63
N PHE A 84 1.81 7.34 15.68
CA PHE A 84 1.66 8.00 14.38
C PHE A 84 0.58 9.11 14.39
N ASP A 85 0.85 10.25 13.76
CA ASP A 85 -0.10 11.37 13.73
C ASP A 85 -0.96 11.42 12.47
N GLY A 86 -0.54 10.71 11.42
CA GLY A 86 -1.25 10.66 10.15
C GLY A 86 -1.17 9.28 9.48
N LEU A 87 -2.25 8.90 8.81
CA LEU A 87 -2.33 7.73 7.95
C LEU A 87 -2.88 8.17 6.60
N PHE A 88 -2.17 7.78 5.54
CA PHE A 88 -2.55 8.05 4.18
C PHE A 88 -2.65 6.73 3.41
N VAL A 89 -3.77 6.49 2.74
CA VAL A 89 -3.95 5.29 1.90
C VAL A 89 -4.04 5.69 0.44
N GLY A 90 -2.99 5.38 -0.31
CA GLY A 90 -2.96 5.52 -1.76
C GLY A 90 -3.57 4.30 -2.45
N SER A 91 -4.78 4.39 -3.01
CA SER A 91 -5.43 3.27 -3.69
C SER A 91 -6.46 3.75 -4.71
N ASN A 92 -6.56 3.06 -5.86
CA ASN A 92 -7.71 3.23 -6.79
C ASN A 92 -8.80 2.19 -6.56
N THR A 93 -8.61 1.31 -5.57
CA THR A 93 -9.54 0.27 -5.22
C THR A 93 -10.20 0.64 -3.90
N MET A 94 -11.51 0.85 -3.94
CA MET A 94 -12.36 1.09 -2.78
C MET A 94 -13.33 -0.09 -2.66
N PRO A 95 -13.09 -1.04 -1.72
CA PRO A 95 -14.03 -2.14 -1.47
C PRO A 95 -15.36 -1.65 -0.90
N GLU A 96 -15.41 -0.46 -0.32
CA GLU A 96 -16.60 0.16 0.25
C GLU A 96 -16.74 1.61 -0.24
N LEU A 97 -17.97 2.08 -0.48
CA LEU A 97 -18.25 3.38 -1.11
C LEU A 97 -18.37 4.52 -0.10
N PHE A 98 -18.86 4.23 1.10
CA PHE A 98 -19.27 5.25 2.08
C PHE A 98 -18.19 5.55 3.13
N LYS A 99 -17.21 4.66 3.28
CA LYS A 99 -16.18 4.66 4.30
C LYS A 99 -14.82 4.56 3.65
N SER A 100 -14.01 5.59 3.87
CA SER A 100 -12.65 5.65 3.34
C SER A 100 -11.81 4.46 3.78
N ASN A 101 -10.91 4.02 2.91
CA ASN A 101 -9.99 2.93 3.19
C ASN A 101 -9.14 3.28 4.41
N THR A 102 -8.70 4.52 4.52
CA THR A 102 -7.89 5.01 5.63
C THR A 102 -8.61 4.86 6.98
N ILE A 103 -9.92 5.15 7.08
CA ILE A 103 -10.68 4.94 8.33
C ILE A 103 -10.72 3.44 8.67
N GLN A 104 -11.02 2.59 7.68
CA GLN A 104 -11.09 1.14 7.89
C GLN A 104 -9.74 0.57 8.34
N VAL A 105 -8.64 0.95 7.68
CA VAL A 105 -7.27 0.54 8.06
C VAL A 105 -6.96 1.02 9.47
N LYS A 106 -7.25 2.28 9.80
CA LYS A 106 -7.02 2.82 11.13
C LYS A 106 -7.77 2.03 12.22
N GLU A 107 -9.04 1.72 12.00
CA GLU A 107 -9.85 0.96 12.97
C GLU A 107 -9.32 -0.46 13.19
N MET A 108 -8.74 -1.08 12.16
CA MET A 108 -8.10 -2.39 12.28
C MET A 108 -6.72 -2.37 12.95
N LEU A 109 -6.10 -1.18 13.11
CA LEU A 109 -4.76 -1.01 13.69
C LEU A 109 -4.79 -0.39 15.09
N THR A 110 -5.69 0.57 15.36
CA THR A 110 -5.69 1.32 16.62
C THR A 110 -7.03 1.98 16.97
N ASN A 111 -7.25 2.16 18.27
CA ASN A 111 -8.41 2.87 18.84
C ASN A 111 -8.18 4.38 19.04
N ARG A 112 -7.02 4.93 18.65
CA ARG A 112 -6.72 6.37 18.79
C ARG A 112 -7.74 7.25 18.07
N LYS A 113 -8.14 8.37 18.67
CA LYS A 113 -9.15 9.27 18.09
C LYS A 113 -8.56 10.40 17.25
N SER A 114 -7.37 10.89 17.63
CA SER A 114 -6.71 12.02 16.98
C SER A 114 -5.60 11.50 16.08
N VAL A 115 -5.96 11.28 14.82
CA VAL A 115 -5.08 10.85 13.73
C VAL A 115 -5.62 11.52 12.46
N MET A 116 -4.77 12.15 11.67
CA MET A 116 -5.13 12.66 10.35
C MET A 116 -5.31 11.48 9.38
N LEU A 117 -6.43 11.45 8.65
CA LEU A 117 -6.80 10.34 7.76
C LEU A 117 -7.12 10.87 6.37
N GLU A 118 -6.44 10.38 5.34
CA GLU A 118 -6.70 10.79 3.95
C GLU A 118 -6.50 9.65 2.95
N ASP A 119 -7.50 9.42 2.11
CA ASP A 119 -7.38 8.55 0.93
C ASP A 119 -6.82 9.37 -0.23
N VAL A 120 -5.75 8.89 -0.85
CA VAL A 120 -5.13 9.53 -2.01
C VAL A 120 -5.44 8.69 -3.25
N GLN A 121 -6.13 9.28 -4.22
CA GLN A 121 -6.49 8.59 -5.47
C GLN A 121 -5.92 9.35 -6.66
N SER A 122 -4.98 8.71 -7.36
CA SER A 122 -4.33 9.26 -8.54
C SER A 122 -3.65 8.14 -9.33
N SER A 123 -4.45 7.22 -9.91
CA SER A 123 -3.98 6.11 -10.73
C SER A 123 -2.69 5.48 -10.16
N GLU A 124 -1.58 5.51 -10.90
CA GLU A 124 -0.29 4.93 -10.50
C GLU A 124 0.52 5.82 -9.54
N ASN A 125 0.14 7.10 -9.37
CA ASN A 125 0.85 8.08 -8.58
C ASN A 125 0.30 8.25 -7.15
N SER A 126 -0.81 7.59 -6.81
CA SER A 126 -1.46 7.67 -5.49
C SER A 126 -0.48 7.51 -4.33
N GLY A 127 0.40 6.51 -4.40
CA GLY A 127 1.40 6.24 -3.36
C GLY A 127 2.60 7.20 -3.36
N ARG A 128 2.82 7.98 -4.42
CA ARG A 128 3.81 9.08 -4.42
C ARG A 128 3.22 10.33 -3.78
N TYR A 129 1.99 10.69 -4.14
CA TYR A 129 1.33 11.88 -3.59
C TYR A 129 1.09 11.76 -2.08
N SER A 130 0.77 10.56 -1.58
CA SER A 130 0.62 10.29 -0.15
C SER A 130 1.90 10.47 0.68
N ARG A 131 3.05 10.75 0.06
CA ARG A 131 4.33 11.02 0.77
C ARG A 131 4.68 12.51 0.85
N VAL A 132 3.95 13.36 0.12
CA VAL A 132 4.28 14.79 -0.06
C VAL A 132 3.31 15.69 0.70
N ASN A 133 2.10 15.19 1.00
CA ASN A 133 1.10 15.86 1.85
C ASN A 133 1.33 15.54 3.33
#